data_AF-A0A258ZZ74-F1
#
_entry.id   AF-A0A258ZZ74-F1
#
_cell.length_a   1.000
_cell.length_b   1.000
_cell.length_c   1.000
_cell.angle_alpha   90.00
_cell.angle_beta   90.00
_cell.angle_gamma   90.00
#
_symmetry.space_group_name_H-M   'P 1'
#
loop_
_entity.id
_entity.type
_entity.pdbx_description
1 polymer ?
#
loop_
_entity_poly.entity_id
_entity_poly.type
_entity_poly.pdbx_seq_one_letter_code
_entity_poly.pdbx_strand_id
1 'polypeptide(L)'
;MTEHDAHAGHHHHDHADHPHAGAERSPVEAVKDPVCGMEVNPATAGFRSEYGGKTYFFCSAKCHDTFEAAPTAYVATEAQPRPAREQPKGVIYTCPMHPQIRQMGPGNCPICGMTLEPEVTTGETGPSAELLDMTRRFWVGLVLAVPVLALEMGGHLTNLHMLLGAQASNWIQFLLATPVVLWAGWPFFTRAWQSLVTRRLNMFTLIAMGTGVAWAYSVVATFAPQIFPATFRAADGSVAIYFEAAAVIT
;
A
#
# COMPACT_ATOMS: atom_id res chain seq x y z
N MET A 1 -26.42 -2.47 -71.49
CA MET A 1 -26.33 -1.00 -71.41
C MET A 1 -26.60 -0.63 -69.97
N THR A 2 -25.80 0.29 -69.43
CA THR A 2 -25.64 0.75 -68.03
C THR A 2 -24.67 -0.04 -67.14
N GLU A 3 -23.83 0.77 -66.47
CA GLU A 3 -22.58 0.55 -65.76
C GLU A 3 -22.71 -0.25 -64.46
N HIS A 4 -21.58 -0.81 -63.99
CA HIS A 4 -21.05 -0.55 -62.64
C HIS A 4 -19.68 -1.22 -62.44
N ASP A 5 -18.69 -0.34 -62.30
CA ASP A 5 -17.67 -0.30 -61.24
C ASP A 5 -16.57 -1.36 -61.05
N ALA A 6 -15.39 -0.74 -60.89
CA ALA A 6 -14.32 -1.03 -59.94
C ALA A 6 -13.26 -2.08 -60.33
N HIS A 7 -12.26 -1.56 -61.04
CA HIS A 7 -10.89 -2.07 -61.08
C HIS A 7 -10.26 -2.06 -59.67
N ALA A 8 -9.80 -3.22 -59.21
CA ALA A 8 -8.85 -3.36 -58.10
C ALA A 8 -7.62 -4.12 -58.61
N GLY A 9 -6.45 -3.47 -58.61
CA GLY A 9 -5.22 -4.09 -59.08
C GLY A 9 -3.98 -3.21 -58.87
N HIS A 10 -3.28 -3.50 -57.77
CA HIS A 10 -1.84 -3.35 -57.53
C HIS A 10 -1.13 -2.02 -57.82
N HIS A 11 -0.65 -1.37 -56.74
CA HIS A 11 0.65 -0.70 -56.75
C HIS A 11 1.43 -0.98 -55.46
N HIS A 12 2.59 -1.61 -55.66
CA HIS A 12 3.71 -1.71 -54.73
C HIS A 12 4.13 -0.30 -54.27
N HIS A 13 4.34 -0.11 -52.97
CA HIS A 13 5.19 0.97 -52.48
C HIS A 13 6.24 0.41 -51.53
N ASP A 14 7.48 0.62 -51.94
CA ASP A 14 8.73 0.34 -51.24
C ASP A 14 8.75 0.95 -49.82
N HIS A 15 9.16 0.13 -48.86
CA HIS A 15 9.60 0.61 -47.55
C HIS A 15 11.01 1.19 -47.70
N ALA A 16 11.09 2.51 -47.87
CA ALA A 16 12.34 3.24 -47.72
C ALA A 16 12.66 3.38 -46.22
N ASP A 17 13.77 2.75 -45.81
CA ASP A 17 14.41 2.92 -44.51
C ASP A 17 14.67 4.40 -44.22
N HIS A 18 13.95 4.96 -43.24
CA HIS A 18 14.27 6.26 -42.67
C HIS A 18 15.25 6.07 -41.50
N PRO A 19 16.38 6.80 -41.49
CA PRO A 19 17.39 6.65 -40.46
C PRO A 19 16.87 7.17 -39.12
N HIS A 20 16.95 6.33 -38.08
CA HIS A 20 16.79 6.75 -36.69
C HIS A 20 17.97 7.65 -36.29
N ALA A 21 17.88 8.93 -36.65
CA ALA A 21 18.72 9.97 -36.09
C ALA A 21 18.36 10.10 -34.60
N GLY A 22 19.30 9.72 -33.74
CA GLY A 22 19.24 9.94 -32.31
C GLY A 22 19.13 11.44 -32.03
N ALA A 23 17.92 11.90 -31.74
CA ALA A 23 17.73 13.21 -31.14
C ALA A 23 18.13 13.08 -29.67
N GLU A 24 19.33 13.57 -29.36
CA GLU A 24 19.75 13.91 -28.01
C GLU A 24 18.67 14.79 -27.37
N ARG A 25 17.83 14.19 -26.52
CA ARG A 25 16.84 14.95 -25.75
C ARG A 25 17.56 15.55 -24.55
N SER A 26 17.83 16.85 -24.63
CA SER A 26 18.07 17.68 -23.45
C SER A 26 17.04 17.35 -22.38
N PRO A 27 17.41 17.29 -21.09
CA PRO A 27 16.46 17.04 -20.02
C PRO A 27 15.56 18.27 -19.89
N VAL A 28 14.44 18.28 -20.60
CA VAL A 28 13.36 19.24 -20.34
C VAL A 28 12.75 18.80 -19.02
N GLU A 29 12.90 19.64 -18.00
CA GLU A 29 12.36 19.38 -16.67
C GLU A 29 10.86 19.12 -16.81
N ALA A 30 10.42 17.93 -16.41
CA ALA A 30 9.02 17.54 -16.49
C ALA A 30 8.21 18.43 -15.55
N VAL A 31 7.18 19.08 -16.08
CA VAL A 31 6.30 19.99 -15.34
C VAL A 31 5.07 19.21 -14.90
N LYS A 32 4.50 19.54 -13.73
CA LYS A 32 3.34 18.82 -13.21
C LYS A 32 2.03 19.36 -13.77
N ASP A 33 1.14 18.45 -14.15
CA ASP A 33 -0.26 18.76 -14.41
C ASP A 33 -0.93 19.25 -13.10
N PRO A 34 -1.49 20.46 -13.04
CA PRO A 34 -2.01 21.05 -11.81
C PRO A 34 -3.33 20.41 -11.34
N VAL A 35 -4.03 19.63 -12.18
CA VAL A 35 -5.29 18.97 -11.83
C VAL A 35 -5.05 17.59 -11.22
N CYS A 36 -4.16 16.79 -11.80
CA CYS A 36 -3.94 15.41 -11.37
C CYS A 36 -2.54 15.12 -10.77
N GLY A 37 -1.58 16.02 -10.95
CA GLY A 37 -0.21 15.88 -10.46
C GLY A 37 0.69 14.98 -11.31
N MET A 38 0.24 14.54 -12.49
CA MET A 38 1.03 13.74 -13.42
C MET A 38 2.16 14.57 -14.04
N GLU A 39 3.33 13.95 -14.24
CA GLU A 39 4.46 14.60 -14.90
C GLU A 39 4.21 14.70 -16.41
N VAL A 40 4.29 15.91 -16.94
CA VAL A 40 4.06 16.24 -18.35
C VAL A 40 5.34 16.86 -18.90
N ASN A 41 5.80 16.35 -20.03
CA ASN A 41 6.91 16.97 -20.75
C ASN A 41 6.39 18.19 -21.54
N PRO A 42 6.84 19.42 -21.22
CA PRO A 42 6.41 20.64 -21.91
C PRO A 42 6.67 20.63 -23.42
N ALA A 43 7.70 19.91 -23.88
CA ALA A 43 8.08 19.86 -25.29
C ALA A 43 7.18 18.94 -26.13
N THR A 44 6.42 18.04 -25.50
CA THR A 44 5.54 17.07 -26.19
C THR A 44 4.08 17.13 -25.71
N ALA A 45 3.74 18.11 -24.87
CA ALA A 45 2.39 18.24 -24.32
C ALA A 45 1.39 18.66 -25.40
N GLY A 46 0.38 17.83 -25.66
CA GLY A 46 -0.69 18.14 -26.62
C GLY A 46 -1.73 19.11 -26.09
N PHE A 47 -1.84 19.28 -24.76
CA PHE A 47 -2.84 20.10 -24.10
C PHE A 47 -2.17 21.15 -23.21
N ARG A 48 -2.47 22.43 -23.45
CA ARG A 48 -1.90 23.58 -22.73
C ARG A 48 -2.94 24.69 -22.58
N SER A 49 -2.86 25.42 -21.48
CA SER A 49 -3.73 26.58 -21.22
C SER A 49 -2.90 27.70 -20.61
N GLU A 50 -3.26 28.95 -20.90
CA GLU A 50 -2.57 30.14 -20.41
C GLU A 50 -3.45 30.86 -19.38
N TYR A 51 -2.97 31.00 -18.15
CA TYR A 51 -3.70 31.67 -17.09
C TYR A 51 -2.78 32.50 -16.22
N GLY A 52 -3.10 33.78 -16.03
CA GLY A 52 -2.29 34.71 -15.22
C GLY A 52 -0.87 34.94 -15.76
N GLY A 53 -0.66 34.84 -17.08
CA GLY A 53 0.65 35.00 -17.72
C GLY A 53 1.59 33.80 -17.57
N LYS A 54 1.09 32.65 -17.11
CA LYS A 54 1.81 31.37 -17.05
C LYS A 54 1.14 30.34 -17.96
N THR A 55 1.95 29.55 -18.66
CA THR A 55 1.48 28.40 -19.46
C THR A 55 1.48 27.13 -18.60
N TYR A 56 0.32 26.49 -18.50
CA TYR A 56 0.12 25.20 -17.83
C TYR A 56 0.01 24.07 -18.86
N PHE A 57 0.56 22.90 -18.54
CA PHE A 57 0.57 21.72 -19.40
C PHE A 57 -0.24 20.59 -18.76
N PHE A 58 -1.00 19.86 -19.57
CA PHE A 58 -1.92 18.82 -19.08
C PHE A 58 -1.65 17.46 -19.71
N CYS A 59 -1.90 16.40 -18.93
CA CYS A 59 -1.68 15.02 -19.37
C CYS A 59 -2.80 14.51 -20.29
N SER A 60 -3.96 15.16 -20.30
CA SER A 60 -5.13 14.74 -21.08
C SER A 60 -6.12 15.90 -21.30
N ALA A 61 -6.99 15.76 -22.31
CA ALA A 61 -8.09 16.70 -22.57
C ALA A 61 -8.99 16.87 -21.32
N LYS A 62 -9.25 15.79 -20.59
CA LYS A 62 -10.06 15.85 -19.36
C LYS A 62 -9.45 16.75 -18.29
N CYS A 63 -8.13 16.71 -18.10
CA CYS A 63 -7.44 17.56 -17.11
C CYS A 63 -7.41 19.03 -17.59
N HIS A 64 -7.22 19.26 -18.88
CA HIS A 64 -7.34 20.58 -19.50
C HIS A 64 -8.73 21.20 -19.27
N ASP A 65 -9.81 20.49 -19.61
CA ASP A 65 -11.17 21.00 -19.51
C ASP A 65 -11.58 21.25 -18.05
N THR A 66 -11.07 20.41 -17.13
CA THR A 66 -11.27 20.58 -15.69
C THR A 66 -10.56 21.83 -15.17
N PHE A 67 -9.38 22.14 -15.70
CA PHE A 67 -8.65 23.37 -15.35
C PHE A 67 -9.36 24.61 -15.90
N GLU A 68 -9.82 24.59 -17.15
CA GLU A 68 -10.54 25.72 -17.76
C GLU A 68 -11.87 26.03 -17.05
N ALA A 69 -12.55 25.00 -16.52
CA ALA A 69 -13.78 25.17 -15.76
C ALA A 69 -13.58 25.88 -14.42
N ALA A 70 -12.42 25.75 -13.77
CA ALA A 70 -12.15 26.33 -12.45
C ALA A 70 -10.65 26.65 -12.22
N PRO A 71 -10.04 27.56 -12.99
CA PRO A 71 -8.59 27.77 -12.97
C PRO A 71 -8.06 28.31 -11.64
N THR A 72 -8.85 29.11 -10.93
CA THR A 72 -8.48 29.64 -9.61
C THR A 72 -8.30 28.56 -8.54
N ALA A 73 -8.99 27.42 -8.66
CA ALA A 73 -8.84 26.30 -7.73
C ALA A 73 -7.48 25.60 -7.85
N TYR A 74 -6.85 25.66 -9.02
CA TYR A 74 -5.61 24.96 -9.34
C TYR A 74 -4.38 25.88 -9.36
N VAL A 75 -4.56 27.18 -9.64
CA VAL A 75 -3.48 28.17 -9.74
C VAL A 75 -3.04 28.72 -8.37
N ALA A 76 -3.87 28.58 -7.33
CA ALA A 76 -3.55 29.07 -5.98
C ALA A 76 -2.46 28.26 -5.23
N THR A 77 -1.85 27.23 -5.85
CA THR A 77 -0.98 26.27 -5.16
C THR A 77 0.48 26.28 -5.67
N GLU A 78 1.04 27.44 -6.00
CA GLU A 78 2.47 27.54 -6.40
C GLU A 78 3.34 28.47 -5.55
N ALA A 79 2.88 28.93 -4.38
CA ALA A 79 3.72 29.73 -3.48
C ALA A 79 3.52 29.40 -1.99
N GLN A 80 3.50 28.10 -1.67
CA GLN A 80 3.90 27.64 -0.34
C GLN A 80 4.49 26.23 -0.50
N PRO A 81 5.70 25.94 0.04
CA PRO A 81 6.00 24.58 0.43
C PRO A 81 4.81 24.15 1.28
N ARG A 82 4.08 23.10 0.85
CA ARG A 82 3.01 22.51 1.66
C ARG A 82 3.56 22.43 3.08
N PRO A 83 3.04 23.20 4.05
CA PRO A 83 3.54 23.06 5.40
C PRO A 83 3.30 21.58 5.71
N ALA A 84 4.36 20.86 6.08
CA ALA A 84 4.17 19.79 7.04
C ALA A 84 3.33 20.46 8.13
N ARG A 85 2.02 20.15 8.17
CA ARG A 85 1.02 20.91 8.93
C ARG A 85 1.68 21.30 10.24
N GLU A 86 1.89 22.60 10.46
CA GLU A 86 2.46 23.05 11.72
C GLU A 86 1.48 22.57 12.78
N GLN A 87 1.88 21.51 13.48
CA GLN A 87 1.10 20.93 14.55
C GLN A 87 0.86 22.07 15.52
N PRO A 88 -0.37 22.29 16.00
CA PRO A 88 -0.63 23.48 16.78
C PRO A 88 0.28 23.47 18.01
N LYS A 89 1.29 24.33 18.01
CA LYS A 89 2.19 24.51 19.14
C LYS A 89 1.32 24.97 20.30
N GLY A 90 1.12 24.09 21.29
CA GLY A 90 0.26 24.34 22.46
C GLY A 90 -0.95 23.42 22.61
N VAL A 91 -1.22 22.48 21.70
CA VAL A 91 -2.22 21.43 21.97
C VAL A 91 -1.65 20.42 22.94
N ILE A 92 -2.38 20.20 24.03
CA ILE A 92 -2.07 19.18 25.03
C ILE A 92 -2.53 17.83 24.49
N TYR A 93 -1.62 16.87 24.45
CA TYR A 93 -1.90 15.48 24.11
C TYR A 93 -1.94 14.65 25.38
N THR A 94 -2.91 13.76 25.47
CA THR A 94 -3.15 12.88 26.61
C THR A 94 -3.23 11.42 26.18
N CYS A 95 -2.92 10.52 27.11
CA CYS A 95 -3.11 9.08 26.88
C CYS A 95 -4.53 8.69 27.30
N PRO A 96 -5.35 8.06 26.44
CA PRO A 96 -6.71 7.63 26.79
C PRO A 96 -6.77 6.72 28.02
N MET A 97 -5.74 5.89 28.21
CA MET A 97 -5.62 4.97 29.34
C MET A 97 -4.94 5.58 30.57
N HIS A 98 -4.16 6.65 30.38
CA HIS A 98 -3.42 7.30 31.46
C HIS A 98 -3.60 8.83 31.37
N PRO A 99 -4.77 9.37 31.77
CA PRO A 99 -5.08 10.79 31.62
C PRO A 99 -4.13 11.74 32.37
N GLN A 100 -3.35 11.19 33.31
CA GLN A 100 -2.29 11.87 34.05
C GLN A 100 -1.10 12.28 33.16
N ILE A 101 -0.93 11.63 32.00
CA ILE A 101 0.10 11.96 31.03
C ILE A 101 -0.45 13.05 30.11
N ARG A 102 -0.02 14.30 30.32
CA ARG A 102 -0.35 15.46 29.49
C ARG A 102 0.95 16.10 29.03
N GLN A 103 1.18 16.15 27.72
CA GLN A 103 2.39 16.76 27.15
C GLN A 103 2.06 17.62 25.93
N MET A 104 2.95 18.57 25.63
CA MET A 104 2.81 19.41 24.44
C MET A 104 3.36 18.65 23.22
N GLY A 105 2.49 18.35 22.26
CA GLY A 105 2.83 17.65 21.03
C GLY A 105 2.65 16.13 21.08
N PRO A 106 2.63 15.48 19.90
CA PRO A 106 2.41 14.05 19.77
C PRO A 106 3.60 13.26 20.34
N GLY A 107 3.34 12.02 20.70
CA GLY A 107 4.35 11.11 21.23
C GLY A 107 3.71 9.83 21.72
N ASN A 108 4.52 8.99 22.35
CA ASN A 108 4.05 7.76 22.98
C ASN A 108 3.97 7.96 24.49
N CYS A 109 2.92 7.42 25.10
CA CYS A 109 2.75 7.41 26.54
C CYS A 109 3.92 6.65 27.20
N PRO A 110 4.64 7.26 28.16
CA PRO A 110 5.77 6.62 28.85
C PRO A 110 5.33 5.47 29.77
N ILE A 111 4.02 5.35 30.02
CA ILE A 111 3.43 4.27 30.81
C ILE A 111 3.03 3.10 29.92
N CYS A 112 2.11 3.28 28.96
CA CYS A 112 1.57 2.14 28.20
C CYS A 112 2.11 2.02 26.78
N GLY A 113 2.88 2.99 26.29
CA GLY A 113 3.39 3.01 24.92
C GLY A 113 2.34 3.32 23.86
N MET A 114 1.09 3.63 24.23
CA MET A 114 0.07 4.09 23.27
C MET A 114 0.41 5.49 22.76
N THR A 115 0.10 5.75 21.49
CA THR A 115 0.17 7.09 20.91
C THR A 115 -0.74 8.02 21.70
N LEU A 116 -0.25 9.21 22.03
CA LEU A 116 -1.05 10.22 22.72
C LEU A 116 -2.03 10.87 21.73
N GLU A 117 -3.23 11.12 22.21
CA GLU A 117 -4.31 11.76 21.45
C GLU A 117 -4.48 13.21 21.92
N PRO A 118 -4.80 14.16 21.02
CA PRO A 118 -5.04 15.54 21.42
C PRO A 118 -6.25 15.60 22.36
N GLU A 119 -6.08 16.27 23.50
CA GLU A 119 -7.13 16.38 24.54
C GLU A 119 -8.34 17.18 24.06
N VAL A 120 -8.10 18.13 23.14
CA VAL A 120 -9.17 18.82 22.40
C VAL A 120 -9.26 18.22 21.01
N THR A 121 -10.39 17.59 20.70
CA THR A 121 -10.72 17.14 19.35
C THR A 121 -10.92 18.38 18.47
N THR A 122 -9.87 18.83 17.78
CA THR A 122 -10.01 19.83 16.72
C THR A 122 -10.78 19.19 15.56
N GLY A 123 -12.09 19.43 15.51
CA GLY A 123 -13.05 18.70 14.67
C GLY A 123 -12.94 18.85 13.15
N GLU A 124 -11.88 19.46 12.60
CA GLU A 124 -11.77 19.74 11.16
C GLU A 124 -10.36 19.55 10.59
N THR A 125 -9.65 18.52 11.04
CA THR A 125 -8.46 18.04 10.32
C THR A 125 -8.84 16.84 9.46
N GLY A 126 -8.95 17.05 8.13
CA GLY A 126 -9.13 15.96 7.15
C GLY A 126 -8.12 14.82 7.36
N PRO A 127 -8.41 13.59 6.85
CA PRO A 127 -7.82 12.33 7.31
C PRO A 127 -6.32 12.45 7.57
N SER A 128 -5.91 12.18 8.80
CA SER A 128 -4.50 12.25 9.19
C SER A 128 -3.70 11.23 8.38
N ALA A 129 -2.44 11.56 8.05
CA ALA A 129 -1.57 10.67 7.28
C ALA A 129 -1.39 9.30 7.96
N GLU A 130 -1.51 9.24 9.29
CA GLU A 130 -1.49 8.01 10.08
C GLU A 130 -2.73 7.14 9.83
N LEU A 131 -3.92 7.74 9.78
CA LEU A 131 -5.15 7.00 9.43
C LEU A 131 -5.07 6.43 8.02
N LEU A 132 -4.52 7.19 7.06
CA LEU A 132 -4.31 6.69 5.69
C LEU A 132 -3.30 5.54 5.64
N ASP A 133 -2.18 5.62 6.38
CA ASP A 133 -1.20 4.54 6.44
C ASP A 133 -1.77 3.27 7.09
N MET A 134 -2.48 3.40 8.21
CA MET A 134 -3.12 2.27 8.89
C MET A 134 -4.25 1.67 8.05
N THR A 135 -5.06 2.50 7.38
CA THR A 135 -6.12 2.03 6.48
C THR A 135 -5.52 1.26 5.30
N ARG A 136 -4.42 1.75 4.72
CA ARG A 136 -3.72 1.04 3.63
C ARG A 136 -3.18 -0.30 4.10
N ARG A 137 -2.51 -0.35 5.26
CA ARG A 137 -1.98 -1.61 5.82
C ARG A 137 -3.09 -2.60 6.13
N PHE A 138 -4.19 -2.13 6.70
CA PHE A 138 -5.39 -2.94 6.96
C PHE A 138 -5.97 -3.54 5.68
N TRP A 139 -6.20 -2.73 4.64
CA TRP A 139 -6.78 -3.23 3.40
C TRP A 139 -5.85 -4.16 2.64
N VAL A 140 -4.55 -3.85 2.58
CA VAL A 140 -3.56 -4.75 1.97
C VAL A 140 -3.45 -6.05 2.76
N GLY A 141 -3.43 -5.97 4.10
CA GLY A 141 -3.45 -7.13 4.99
C GLY A 141 -4.67 -8.00 4.77
N LEU A 142 -5.86 -7.39 4.73
CA LEU A 142 -7.14 -8.08 4.51
C LEU A 142 -7.18 -8.80 3.16
N VAL A 143 -6.76 -8.13 2.08
CA VAL A 143 -6.74 -8.72 0.73
C VAL A 143 -5.79 -9.92 0.66
N LEU A 144 -4.69 -9.90 1.39
CA LEU A 144 -3.72 -11.01 1.43
C LEU A 144 -4.14 -12.12 2.41
N ALA A 145 -4.79 -11.77 3.53
CA ALA A 145 -5.24 -12.73 4.55
C ALA A 145 -6.46 -13.55 4.09
N VAL A 146 -7.36 -12.96 3.30
CA VAL A 146 -8.56 -13.65 2.81
C VAL A 146 -8.23 -14.91 1.98
N PRO A 147 -7.32 -14.88 0.99
CA PRO A 147 -6.89 -16.08 0.29
C PRO A 147 -6.23 -17.13 1.21
N VAL A 148 -5.43 -16.70 2.19
CA VAL A 148 -4.82 -17.63 3.17
C VAL A 148 -5.90 -18.36 3.97
N LEU A 149 -6.89 -17.62 4.49
CA LEU A 149 -8.02 -18.19 5.21
C LEU A 149 -8.84 -19.13 4.31
N ALA A 150 -9.07 -18.75 3.05
CA ALA A 150 -9.80 -19.56 2.10
C ALA A 150 -9.04 -20.85 1.73
N LEU A 151 -7.70 -20.83 1.67
CA LEU A 151 -6.90 -22.02 1.40
C LEU A 151 -6.96 -23.02 2.57
N GLU A 152 -6.81 -22.53 3.81
CA GLU A 152 -6.83 -23.40 4.99
C GLU A 152 -8.22 -23.98 5.27
N MET A 153 -9.27 -23.14 5.26
CA MET A 153 -10.65 -23.62 5.46
C MET A 153 -11.20 -24.35 4.22
N GLY A 154 -10.77 -23.96 3.02
CA GLY A 154 -11.19 -24.56 1.76
C GLY A 154 -10.67 -25.99 1.59
N GLY A 155 -9.50 -26.31 2.14
CA GLY A 155 -8.95 -27.67 2.15
C GLY A 155 -9.93 -28.71 2.71
N HIS A 156 -10.65 -28.36 3.78
CA HIS A 156 -11.63 -29.24 4.42
C HIS A 156 -12.99 -29.27 3.73
N LEU A 157 -13.42 -28.18 3.07
CA LEU A 157 -14.76 -28.06 2.49
C LEU A 157 -14.85 -28.55 1.03
N THR A 158 -13.76 -28.42 0.26
CA THR A 158 -13.79 -28.56 -1.22
C THR A 158 -12.86 -29.65 -1.76
N ASN A 159 -12.24 -30.46 -0.89
CA ASN A 159 -11.28 -31.49 -1.27
C ASN A 159 -10.08 -30.94 -2.08
N LEU A 160 -9.77 -29.64 -1.93
CA LEU A 160 -8.71 -28.95 -2.65
C LEU A 160 -7.31 -29.54 -2.36
N HIS A 161 -7.13 -30.24 -1.24
CA HIS A 161 -5.92 -31.00 -0.91
C HIS A 161 -5.55 -32.08 -1.94
N MET A 162 -6.52 -32.57 -2.74
CA MET A 162 -6.22 -33.49 -3.85
C MET A 162 -5.77 -32.79 -5.13
N LEU A 163 -6.10 -31.50 -5.31
CA LEU A 163 -5.72 -30.71 -6.48
C LEU A 163 -4.43 -29.92 -6.24
N LEU A 164 -4.21 -29.46 -5.01
CA LEU A 164 -3.02 -28.77 -4.53
C LEU A 164 -2.45 -29.58 -3.36
N GLY A 165 -1.31 -30.24 -3.55
CA GLY A 165 -0.65 -31.00 -2.48
C GLY A 165 -0.39 -30.10 -1.25
N ALA A 166 -0.45 -30.66 -0.04
CA ALA A 166 -0.41 -29.86 1.18
C ALA A 166 0.88 -29.04 1.28
N GLN A 167 2.01 -29.58 0.82
CA GLN A 167 3.26 -28.83 0.72
C GLN A 167 3.17 -27.58 -0.16
N ALA A 168 2.47 -27.65 -1.31
CA ALA A 168 2.29 -26.49 -2.18
C ALA A 168 1.38 -25.43 -1.54
N SER A 169 0.32 -25.86 -0.85
CA SER A 169 -0.54 -24.97 -0.05
C SER A 169 0.28 -24.23 1.02
N ASN A 170 1.13 -24.94 1.76
CA ASN A 170 1.98 -24.34 2.80
C ASN A 170 2.90 -23.25 2.23
N TRP A 171 3.48 -23.46 1.05
CA TRP A 171 4.32 -22.46 0.38
C TRP A 171 3.52 -21.22 -0.05
N ILE A 172 2.31 -21.41 -0.58
CA ILE A 172 1.44 -20.29 -0.98
C ILE A 172 1.03 -19.49 0.27
N GLN A 173 0.63 -20.17 1.33
CA GLN A 173 0.27 -19.53 2.60
C GLN A 173 1.46 -18.78 3.21
N PHE A 174 2.66 -19.36 3.21
CA PHE A 174 3.88 -18.66 3.65
C PHE A 174 4.10 -17.36 2.87
N LEU A 175 3.99 -17.41 1.54
CA LEU A 175 4.26 -16.26 0.67
C LEU A 175 3.24 -15.13 0.86
N LEU A 176 1.97 -15.47 1.10
CA LEU A 176 0.90 -14.50 1.34
C LEU A 176 0.87 -13.98 2.78
N ALA A 177 1.08 -14.83 3.78
CA ALA A 177 1.01 -14.45 5.19
C ALA A 177 2.24 -13.64 5.65
N THR A 178 3.42 -13.89 5.07
CA THR A 178 4.65 -13.20 5.46
C THR A 178 4.58 -11.67 5.31
N PRO A 179 4.12 -11.08 4.19
CA PRO A 179 3.95 -9.64 4.10
C PRO A 179 2.86 -9.11 5.05
N VAL A 180 1.81 -9.88 5.34
CA VAL A 180 0.80 -9.49 6.33
C VAL A 180 1.43 -9.37 7.72
N VAL A 181 2.08 -10.43 8.19
CA VAL A 181 2.67 -10.46 9.53
C VAL A 181 3.83 -9.47 9.67
N LEU A 182 4.77 -9.47 8.72
CA LEU A 182 6.00 -8.68 8.85
C LEU A 182 5.83 -7.21 8.46
N TRP A 183 5.03 -6.88 7.44
CA TRP A 183 4.86 -5.49 6.99
C TRP A 183 3.61 -4.83 7.59
N ALA A 184 2.45 -5.47 7.52
CA ALA A 184 1.24 -4.91 8.12
C ALA A 184 1.33 -4.93 9.66
N GLY A 185 1.86 -6.01 10.23
CA GLY A 185 2.07 -6.19 11.67
C GLY A 185 3.28 -5.47 12.29
N TRP A 186 4.15 -4.85 11.48
CA TRP A 186 5.34 -4.13 11.98
C TRP A 186 5.06 -3.13 13.13
N PRO A 187 3.96 -2.34 13.10
CA PRO A 187 3.63 -1.42 14.19
C PRO A 187 3.32 -2.14 15.52
N PHE A 188 2.87 -3.39 15.49
CA PHE A 188 2.62 -4.18 16.70
C PHE A 188 3.92 -4.70 17.29
N PHE A 189 4.85 -5.21 16.47
CA PHE A 189 6.15 -5.68 16.94
C PHE A 189 6.99 -4.55 17.56
N THR A 190 7.01 -3.37 16.94
CA THR A 190 7.71 -2.19 17.48
C THR A 190 7.14 -1.77 18.84
N ARG A 191 5.81 -1.74 19.01
CA ARG A 191 5.16 -1.41 20.28
C ARG A 191 5.33 -2.52 21.34
N ALA A 192 5.30 -3.78 20.93
CA ALA A 192 5.57 -4.91 21.81
C ALA A 192 7.01 -4.86 22.35
N TRP A 193 7.98 -4.53 21.51
CA TRP A 193 9.37 -4.35 21.94
C TRP A 193 9.50 -3.22 22.96
N GLN A 194 8.86 -2.08 22.73
CA GLN A 194 8.84 -0.98 23.69
C GLN A 194 8.19 -1.40 25.01
N SER A 195 7.10 -2.18 24.98
CA SER A 195 6.42 -2.70 26.17
C SER A 195 7.29 -3.69 26.96
N LEU A 196 8.09 -4.51 26.27
CA LEU A 196 9.06 -5.40 26.90
C LEU A 196 10.21 -4.63 27.56
N VAL A 197 10.78 -3.64 26.87
CA VAL A 197 11.87 -2.79 27.40
C VAL A 197 11.40 -1.99 28.61
N THR A 198 10.19 -1.43 28.55
CA THR A 198 9.60 -0.66 29.66
C THR A 198 9.04 -1.55 30.78
N ARG A 199 9.04 -2.88 30.61
CA ARG A 199 8.48 -3.89 31.53
C ARG A 199 7.01 -3.64 31.89
N ARG A 200 6.26 -2.97 31.03
CA ARG A 200 4.84 -2.69 31.19
C ARG A 200 4.07 -3.44 30.11
N LEU A 201 3.80 -4.71 30.36
CA LEU A 201 3.14 -5.62 29.42
C LEU A 201 1.74 -5.10 29.08
N ASN A 202 1.41 -5.14 27.79
CA ASN A 202 0.16 -4.62 27.24
C ASN A 202 -0.38 -5.54 26.14
N MET A 203 -1.53 -5.16 25.55
CA MET A 203 -2.14 -5.93 24.46
C MET A 203 -1.19 -6.20 23.29
N PHE A 204 -0.32 -5.24 22.94
CA PHE A 204 0.62 -5.41 21.83
C PHE A 204 1.64 -6.52 22.09
N THR A 205 2.09 -6.71 23.34
CA THR A 205 2.97 -7.84 23.68
C THR A 205 2.30 -9.18 23.47
N LEU A 206 1.02 -9.30 23.82
CA LEU A 206 0.26 -10.54 23.62
C LEU A 206 0.06 -10.82 22.12
N ILE A 207 -0.34 -9.81 21.34
CA ILE A 207 -0.54 -9.94 19.90
C ILE A 207 0.77 -10.33 19.21
N ALA A 208 1.85 -9.58 19.44
CA ALA A 208 3.13 -9.82 18.79
C ALA A 208 3.73 -11.18 19.17
N MET A 209 3.55 -11.63 20.42
CA MET A 209 3.98 -12.97 20.82
C MET A 209 3.13 -14.04 20.13
N GLY A 210 1.81 -13.88 20.09
CA GLY A 210 0.91 -14.84 19.44
C GLY A 210 1.18 -14.99 17.94
N THR A 211 1.14 -13.87 17.20
CA THR A 211 1.35 -13.89 15.75
C THR A 211 2.79 -14.23 15.38
N GLY A 212 3.77 -13.75 16.16
CA GLY A 212 5.18 -14.05 15.96
C GLY A 212 5.52 -15.53 16.16
N VAL A 213 5.01 -16.15 17.24
CA VAL A 213 5.22 -17.59 17.49
C VAL A 213 4.50 -18.44 16.44
N ALA A 214 3.25 -18.11 16.10
CA ALA A 214 2.49 -18.83 15.08
C ALA A 214 3.20 -18.78 13.71
N TRP A 215 3.66 -17.59 13.29
CA TRP A 215 4.40 -17.44 12.05
C TRP A 215 5.75 -18.17 12.09
N ALA A 216 6.55 -18.02 13.15
CA ALA A 216 7.85 -18.67 13.27
C ALA A 216 7.74 -20.20 13.27
N TYR A 217 6.78 -20.75 14.02
CA TYR A 217 6.47 -22.18 13.99
C TYR A 217 6.14 -22.65 12.56
N SER A 218 5.29 -21.90 11.86
CA SER A 218 4.82 -22.24 10.51
C SER A 218 5.94 -22.17 9.47
N VAL A 219 6.90 -21.26 9.65
CA VAL A 219 8.13 -21.21 8.84
C VAL A 219 8.96 -22.47 9.06
N VAL A 220 9.20 -22.87 10.32
CA VAL A 220 9.96 -24.08 10.62
C VAL A 220 9.25 -25.33 10.08
N ALA A 221 7.92 -25.41 10.24
CA ALA A 221 7.09 -26.49 9.71
C ALA A 221 7.17 -26.60 8.17
N THR A 222 7.20 -25.45 7.47
CA THR A 222 7.27 -25.42 6.00
C THR A 222 8.65 -25.79 5.46
N PHE A 223 9.73 -25.25 6.06
CA PHE A 223 11.10 -25.40 5.55
C PHE A 223 11.82 -26.65 6.08
N ALA A 224 11.50 -27.10 7.30
CA ALA A 224 12.17 -28.21 7.96
C ALA A 224 11.17 -29.18 8.62
N PRO A 225 10.23 -29.77 7.84
CA PRO A 225 9.23 -30.70 8.39
C PRO A 225 9.85 -31.94 9.03
N GLN A 226 11.10 -32.29 8.67
CA GLN A 226 11.81 -33.46 9.18
C GLN A 226 12.22 -33.34 10.66
N ILE A 227 12.26 -32.12 11.23
CA ILE A 227 12.52 -31.91 12.66
C ILE A 227 11.34 -32.41 13.50
N PHE A 228 10.14 -32.46 12.92
CA PHE A 228 8.95 -32.89 13.61
C PHE A 228 8.83 -34.42 13.65
N PRO A 229 8.37 -34.99 14.78
CA PRO A 229 8.11 -36.42 14.87
C PRO A 229 7.15 -36.89 13.78
N ALA A 230 7.26 -38.17 13.37
CA ALA A 230 6.41 -38.73 12.32
C ALA A 230 4.90 -38.64 12.62
N THR A 231 4.51 -38.58 13.90
CA THR A 231 3.11 -38.41 14.34
C THR A 231 2.53 -37.04 14.04
N PHE A 232 3.37 -36.02 13.84
CA PHE A 232 2.94 -34.65 13.50
C PHE A 232 2.99 -34.38 11.99
N ARG A 233 3.43 -35.36 11.20
CA ARG A 233 3.52 -35.27 9.74
C ARG A 233 2.34 -35.97 9.09
N ALA A 234 1.75 -35.32 8.10
CA ALA A 234 0.76 -35.95 7.23
C ALA A 234 1.40 -37.02 6.34
N ALA A 235 0.56 -37.77 5.62
CA ALA A 235 1.01 -38.87 4.76
C ALA A 235 1.96 -38.42 3.63
N ASP A 236 1.91 -37.14 3.25
CA ASP A 236 2.81 -36.50 2.27
C ASP A 236 4.08 -35.89 2.90
N GLY A 237 4.26 -36.05 4.21
CA GLY A 237 5.40 -35.52 4.96
C GLY A 237 5.27 -34.05 5.36
N SER A 238 4.18 -33.37 5.01
CA SER A 238 3.89 -31.99 5.43
C SER A 238 3.50 -31.93 6.92
N VAL A 239 3.67 -30.76 7.53
CA VAL A 239 3.30 -30.48 8.92
C VAL A 239 2.21 -29.42 8.91
N ALA A 240 1.25 -29.52 9.84
CA ALA A 240 0.21 -28.51 10.03
C ALA A 240 0.84 -27.15 10.36
N ILE A 241 0.33 -26.10 9.74
CA ILE A 241 0.80 -24.72 9.84
C ILE A 241 -0.27 -23.83 10.48
N TYR A 242 0.11 -22.61 10.84
CA TYR A 242 -0.72 -21.59 11.49
C TYR A 242 -0.54 -20.21 10.84
N PHE A 243 -0.30 -20.17 9.53
CA PHE A 243 -0.14 -18.92 8.78
C PHE A 243 -1.44 -18.13 8.71
N GLU A 244 -2.58 -18.82 8.64
CA GLU A 244 -3.92 -18.26 8.70
C GLU A 244 -4.18 -17.55 10.02
N ALA A 245 -3.84 -18.18 11.16
CA ALA A 245 -4.04 -17.57 12.47
C ALA A 245 -3.19 -16.30 12.61
N ALA A 246 -1.92 -16.36 12.19
CA ALA A 246 -1.03 -15.20 12.23
C ALA A 246 -1.53 -14.07 11.30
N ALA A 247 -1.96 -14.39 10.08
CA ALA A 247 -2.41 -13.41 9.10
C ALA A 247 -3.76 -12.76 9.47
N VAL A 248 -4.71 -13.51 10.06
CA VAL A 248 -6.03 -12.99 10.43
C VAL A 248 -5.99 -12.10 11.67
N ILE A 249 -5.08 -12.37 12.61
CA ILE A 249 -4.92 -11.56 13.83
C ILE A 249 -4.23 -10.23 13.55
N THR A 250 -3.41 -10.15 12.51
CA THR A 250 -2.55 -9.00 12.18
C THR A 250 -3.28 -7.96 11.33
#